data_AF-F7NIP2-F1
#
_entry.id   AF-F7NIP2-F1
#
_cell.length_a   1.000
_cell.length_b   1.000
_cell.length_c   1.000
_cell.angle_alpha   90.00
_cell.angle_beta   90.00
_cell.angle_gamma   90.00
#
_symmetry.space_group_name_H-M   'P 1'
#
loop_
_entity.id
_entity.type
_entity.pdbx_description
1 polymer ?
#
loop_
_entity_poly.entity_id
_entity_poly.type
_entity_poly.pdbx_seq_one_letter_code
_entity_poly.pdbx_strand_id
1 'polypeptide(L)'
;MSTFNFKTKLVERFFRYAAVASQSKTGSPMIPSTPGQMALAELLQKDLTELGLKEIKLTQQAILTAKLPASLPSDAAGSIPAIGFLAHLDTVDVSLCPDVKPRVVKQYDGSDILLNQEQTIWLKTADHKEILNYIGQDIIVSDGTSVLGADNKAAISSIMVALEYFQTEKPDHGDIYIAFVPDEEVGLCGSKAMDLADFPVAFAYTIDSCELGEVVYETFNAGNMEIAIKGVPAHPMSSKGVMVNPVLVANDIINHFDAKDTPEHTDGKQGYFWVKRVAANANDAHLTINIRDFDQTLYEARKTYLADLMKLITAKHPKARISYEITDTYSNIADSLDADSRQCIDFIYQAMANLSITPKTIAMRGGTDGSALSARGLPTPNFFTGAHNFHSNCEFLPVDSFEKSCRMVLEIAKLVCKRG
;
A
#
# COMPACT_ATOMS: atom_id res chain seq x y z
N MET A 1 15.50 22.17 26.02
CA MET A 1 15.72 20.93 25.25
C MET A 1 14.49 20.06 25.50
N SER A 2 13.72 19.75 24.46
CA SER A 2 12.53 18.91 24.60
C SER A 2 12.92 17.57 25.22
N THR A 3 12.17 17.14 26.24
CA THR A 3 12.31 15.84 26.92
C THR A 3 11.57 14.73 26.18
N PHE A 4 11.05 15.01 24.97
CA PHE A 4 10.24 14.10 24.19
C PHE A 4 11.10 12.95 23.62
N ASN A 5 11.04 11.80 24.30
CA ASN A 5 11.76 10.60 23.88
C ASN A 5 10.98 9.85 22.78
N PHE A 6 11.30 10.17 21.53
CA PHE A 6 10.67 9.56 20.36
C PHE A 6 10.79 8.03 20.36
N LYS A 7 12.01 7.50 20.50
CA LYS A 7 12.25 6.04 20.40
C LYS A 7 11.40 5.24 21.39
N THR A 8 11.37 5.66 22.67
CA THR A 8 10.56 4.97 23.68
C THR A 8 9.07 5.01 23.34
N LYS A 9 8.52 6.18 23.02
CA LYS A 9 7.10 6.33 22.69
C LYS A 9 6.70 5.54 21.44
N LEU A 10 7.57 5.53 20.42
CA LEU A 10 7.37 4.76 19.19
C LEU A 10 7.30 3.27 19.47
N VAL A 11 8.25 2.71 20.24
CA VAL A 11 8.25 1.29 20.60
C VAL A 11 7.03 0.93 21.45
N GLU A 12 6.66 1.75 22.43
CA GLU A 12 5.49 1.51 23.30
C GLU A 12 4.18 1.47 22.49
N ARG A 13 3.97 2.46 21.61
CA ARG A 13 2.79 2.49 20.72
C ARG A 13 2.80 1.34 19.73
N PHE A 14 3.96 1.04 19.13
CA PHE A 14 4.09 -0.06 18.20
C PHE A 14 3.70 -1.39 18.86
N PHE A 15 4.21 -1.67 20.06
CA PHE A 15 3.90 -2.91 20.78
C PHE A 15 2.41 -2.99 21.13
N ARG A 16 1.81 -1.86 21.53
CA ARG A 16 0.38 -1.77 21.83
C ARG A 16 -0.49 -2.07 20.60
N TYR A 17 -0.14 -1.54 19.43
CA TYR A 17 -0.90 -1.77 18.19
C TYR A 17 -0.63 -3.14 17.58
N ALA A 18 0.62 -3.62 17.65
CA ALA A 18 1.01 -4.96 17.20
C ALA A 18 0.24 -6.06 17.95
N ALA A 19 -0.05 -5.86 19.24
CA ALA A 19 -0.82 -6.79 20.06
C ALA A 19 -2.29 -6.97 19.62
N VAL A 20 -2.82 -6.11 18.75
CA VAL A 20 -4.15 -6.28 18.17
C VAL A 20 -4.02 -7.06 16.86
N ALA A 21 -4.41 -8.33 16.84
CA ALA A 21 -4.48 -9.11 15.61
C ALA A 21 -5.42 -8.43 14.59
N SER A 22 -4.89 -8.01 13.43
CA SER A 22 -5.64 -7.24 12.42
C SER A 22 -5.45 -7.79 11.00
N GLN A 23 -5.05 -9.06 10.87
CA GLN A 23 -4.79 -9.70 9.59
C GLN A 23 -6.00 -9.61 8.64
N SER A 24 -5.80 -9.21 7.39
CA SER A 24 -6.87 -9.15 6.38
C SER A 24 -7.14 -10.51 5.76
N LYS A 25 -8.27 -10.63 5.06
CA LYS A 25 -8.74 -11.89 4.47
C LYS A 25 -9.16 -11.71 3.01
N THR A 26 -8.36 -12.29 2.11
CA THR A 26 -8.63 -12.27 0.67
C THR A 26 -9.99 -12.90 0.36
N GLY A 27 -10.74 -12.26 -0.55
CA GLY A 27 -12.03 -12.76 -1.02
C GLY A 27 -13.20 -12.55 -0.05
N SER A 28 -13.00 -11.81 1.04
CA SER A 28 -14.11 -11.34 1.88
C SER A 28 -15.02 -10.39 1.09
N PRO A 29 -16.35 -10.53 1.18
CA PRO A 29 -17.29 -9.57 0.61
C PRO A 29 -17.55 -8.36 1.54
N MET A 30 -16.98 -8.36 2.74
CA MET A 30 -17.16 -7.31 3.75
C MET A 30 -15.86 -6.52 3.92
N ILE A 31 -16.01 -5.23 4.23
CA ILE A 31 -14.95 -4.32 4.66
C ILE A 31 -15.33 -3.84 6.08
N PRO A 32 -14.45 -3.98 7.09
CA PRO A 32 -13.17 -4.68 7.01
C PRO A 32 -13.38 -6.20 6.84
N SER A 33 -12.40 -6.87 6.22
CA SER A 33 -12.48 -8.31 5.96
C SER A 33 -12.38 -9.17 7.22
N THR A 34 -11.82 -8.62 8.31
CA THR A 34 -11.73 -9.25 9.62
C THR A 34 -12.10 -8.27 10.75
N PRO A 35 -12.68 -8.77 11.87
CA PRO A 35 -13.10 -7.91 12.98
C PRO A 35 -11.93 -7.24 13.72
N GLY A 36 -10.71 -7.79 13.63
CA GLY A 36 -9.52 -7.24 14.27
C GLY A 36 -9.13 -5.85 13.80
N GLN A 37 -9.40 -5.54 12.53
CA GLN A 37 -9.15 -4.20 11.96
C GLN A 37 -10.07 -3.15 12.60
N MET A 38 -11.35 -3.48 12.83
CA MET A 38 -12.28 -2.61 13.56
C MET A 38 -11.80 -2.40 15.01
N ALA A 39 -11.36 -3.46 15.68
CA ALA A 39 -10.84 -3.35 17.04
C ALA A 39 -9.61 -2.43 17.14
N LEU A 40 -8.71 -2.49 16.15
CA LEU A 40 -7.57 -1.56 16.07
C LEU A 40 -8.04 -0.12 15.78
N ALA A 41 -9.00 0.07 14.88
CA ALA A 41 -9.57 1.37 14.59
C ALA A 41 -10.25 2.01 15.82
N GLU A 42 -11.02 1.24 16.60
CA GLU A 42 -11.63 1.70 17.85
C GLU A 42 -10.57 2.09 18.91
N LEU A 43 -9.49 1.31 19.01
CA LEU A 43 -8.35 1.64 19.87
C LEU A 43 -7.69 2.96 19.48
N LEU A 44 -7.49 3.18 18.18
CA LEU A 44 -6.92 4.42 17.64
C LEU A 44 -7.87 5.59 17.81
N GLN A 45 -9.18 5.40 17.60
CA GLN A 45 -10.19 6.44 17.83
C GLN A 45 -10.12 6.96 19.27
N LYS A 46 -9.99 6.05 20.24
CA LYS A 46 -9.80 6.40 21.65
C LYS A 46 -8.52 7.21 21.85
N ASP A 47 -7.39 6.73 21.33
CA ASP A 47 -6.10 7.43 21.46
C ASP A 47 -6.13 8.83 20.82
N LEU A 48 -6.74 9.00 19.64
CA LEU A 48 -6.89 10.31 18.98
C LEU A 48 -7.77 11.27 19.79
N THR A 49 -8.82 10.73 20.43
CA THR A 49 -9.71 11.49 21.31
C THR A 49 -8.95 11.96 22.55
N GLU A 50 -8.15 11.10 23.16
CA GLU A 50 -7.30 11.42 24.31
C GLU A 50 -6.21 12.46 23.96
N LEU A 51 -5.67 12.40 22.73
CA LEU A 51 -4.77 13.43 22.19
C LEU A 51 -5.47 14.76 21.85
N GLY A 52 -6.81 14.81 21.90
CA GLY A 52 -7.57 16.04 21.72
C GLY A 52 -7.85 16.43 20.27
N LEU A 53 -7.69 15.52 19.31
CA LEU A 53 -8.04 15.76 17.91
C LEU A 53 -9.54 16.06 17.74
N LYS A 54 -9.89 16.65 16.59
CA LYS A 54 -11.23 17.07 16.20
C LYS A 54 -11.70 16.30 14.98
N GLU A 55 -12.99 16.44 14.66
CA GLU A 55 -13.59 15.82 13.46
C GLU A 55 -13.31 14.30 13.38
N ILE A 56 -13.27 13.62 14.52
CA ILE A 56 -12.96 12.18 14.59
C ILE A 56 -14.19 11.40 14.09
N LYS A 57 -14.01 10.64 13.02
CA LYS A 57 -15.06 9.83 12.40
C LYS A 57 -14.57 8.40 12.18
N LEU A 58 -15.28 7.43 12.73
CA LEU A 58 -15.07 6.00 12.46
C LEU A 58 -16.30 5.46 11.74
N THR A 59 -16.10 4.91 10.54
CA THR A 59 -17.17 4.31 9.74
C THR A 59 -17.38 2.84 10.11
N GLN A 60 -18.49 2.24 9.67
CA GLN A 60 -18.73 0.80 9.83
C GLN A 60 -17.72 -0.06 9.06
N GLN A 61 -17.08 0.51 8.05
CA GLN A 61 -16.00 -0.11 7.29
C GLN A 61 -14.66 -0.03 8.01
N ALA A 62 -14.58 0.45 9.25
CA ALA A 62 -13.32 0.66 9.98
C ALA A 62 -12.39 1.73 9.36
N ILE A 63 -12.91 2.61 8.50
CA ILE A 63 -12.17 3.79 8.04
C ILE A 63 -12.28 4.86 9.13
N LEU A 64 -11.14 5.26 9.67
CA LEU A 64 -11.01 6.25 10.74
C LEU A 64 -10.33 7.51 10.22
N THR A 65 -11.01 8.65 10.27
CA THR A 65 -10.41 9.96 9.99
C THR A 65 -10.42 10.85 11.22
N ALA A 66 -9.46 11.76 11.31
CA ALA A 66 -9.45 12.82 12.31
C ALA A 66 -8.64 14.04 11.84
N LYS A 67 -8.85 15.17 12.51
CA LYS A 67 -8.15 16.43 12.27
C LYS A 67 -7.39 16.88 13.49
N LEU A 68 -6.13 17.23 13.32
CA LEU A 68 -5.38 18.10 14.21
C LEU A 68 -5.48 19.54 13.68
N PRO A 69 -6.24 20.44 14.34
CA PRO A 69 -6.40 21.80 13.88
C PRO A 69 -5.10 22.58 13.89
N ALA A 70 -4.93 23.49 12.93
CA ALA A 70 -3.75 24.36 12.82
C ALA A 70 -3.41 25.05 14.15
N SER A 71 -2.12 25.08 14.46
CA SER A 71 -1.55 25.85 15.57
C SER A 71 -0.85 27.08 14.99
N LEU A 72 -1.64 28.07 14.54
CA LEU A 72 -1.15 29.28 13.87
C LEU A 72 -1.92 30.53 14.34
N PRO A 73 -1.32 31.72 14.18
CA PRO A 73 -2.05 32.98 14.26
C PRO A 73 -3.27 32.99 13.33
N SER A 74 -4.38 33.59 13.76
CA SER A 74 -5.68 33.54 13.07
C SER A 74 -5.67 34.15 11.66
N ASP A 75 -4.70 35.01 11.35
CA ASP A 75 -4.49 35.63 10.04
C ASP A 75 -3.70 34.74 9.06
N ALA A 76 -3.00 33.70 9.53
CA ALA A 76 -2.23 32.76 8.73
C ALA A 76 -2.92 31.39 8.52
N ALA A 77 -3.87 31.02 9.39
CA ALA A 77 -4.48 29.69 9.38
C ALA A 77 -5.26 29.32 8.09
N GLY A 78 -5.60 30.31 7.24
CA GLY A 78 -6.31 30.09 5.97
C GLY A 78 -5.44 30.11 4.71
N SER A 79 -4.14 30.45 4.81
CA SER A 79 -3.22 30.48 3.65
C SER A 79 -2.47 29.16 3.44
N ILE A 80 -2.42 28.31 4.47
CA ILE A 80 -1.63 27.08 4.45
C ILE A 80 -2.51 25.90 4.02
N PRO A 81 -2.11 25.12 3.00
CA PRO A 81 -2.88 23.96 2.56
C PRO A 81 -2.94 22.92 3.68
N ALA A 82 -4.14 22.36 3.90
CA ALA A 82 -4.32 21.19 4.76
C ALA A 82 -3.64 19.97 4.12
N ILE A 83 -2.95 19.16 4.94
CA ILE A 83 -2.23 17.96 4.47
C ILE A 83 -2.71 16.71 5.20
N GLY A 84 -2.55 15.57 4.53
CA GLY A 84 -2.96 14.26 5.06
C GLY A 84 -1.80 13.32 5.36
N PHE A 85 -1.93 12.49 6.40
CA PHE A 85 -1.09 11.29 6.59
C PHE A 85 -1.97 10.05 6.70
N LEU A 86 -1.56 8.98 6.03
CA LEU A 86 -2.32 7.73 5.94
C LEU A 86 -1.46 6.53 6.31
N ALA A 87 -2.10 5.57 6.95
CA ALA A 87 -1.57 4.24 7.26
C ALA A 87 -2.70 3.21 7.20
N HIS A 88 -2.39 1.96 6.89
CA HIS A 88 -3.39 0.90 6.88
C HIS A 88 -3.42 0.11 8.19
N LEU A 89 -4.57 -0.46 8.51
CA LEU A 89 -4.87 -1.14 9.78
C LEU A 89 -4.47 -2.61 9.75
N ASP A 90 -4.50 -3.22 8.57
CA ASP A 90 -4.36 -4.65 8.42
C ASP A 90 -2.90 -5.12 8.40
N THR A 91 -2.75 -6.42 8.42
CA THR A 91 -1.48 -7.11 8.16
C THR A 91 -1.78 -8.22 7.16
N VAL A 92 -0.82 -8.57 6.33
CA VAL A 92 -1.02 -9.59 5.31
C VAL A 92 -1.33 -10.99 5.87
N ASP A 93 -2.15 -11.78 5.17
CA ASP A 93 -2.29 -13.21 5.39
C ASP A 93 -1.29 -14.04 4.57
N VAL A 94 -0.13 -14.29 5.18
CA VAL A 94 0.91 -15.19 4.65
C VAL A 94 0.89 -16.58 5.31
N SER A 95 -0.29 -17.02 5.81
CA SER A 95 -0.45 -18.32 6.50
C SER A 95 0.41 -18.46 7.78
N LEU A 96 0.75 -17.33 8.40
CA LEU A 96 1.39 -17.26 9.71
C LEU A 96 0.38 -16.94 10.81
N CYS A 97 0.79 -17.07 12.07
CA CYS A 97 -0.05 -16.71 13.21
C CYS A 97 -0.46 -15.23 13.16
N PRO A 98 -1.74 -14.87 13.39
CA PRO A 98 -2.17 -13.48 13.43
C PRO A 98 -1.73 -12.76 14.72
N ASP A 99 -1.35 -13.50 15.76
CA ASP A 99 -0.90 -12.94 17.03
C ASP A 99 0.59 -12.59 16.97
N VAL A 100 0.89 -11.28 17.04
CA VAL A 100 2.25 -10.76 17.01
C VAL A 100 2.84 -10.69 18.41
N LYS A 101 4.07 -11.20 18.57
CA LYS A 101 4.84 -11.10 19.82
C LYS A 101 6.15 -10.36 19.57
N PRO A 102 6.12 -9.02 19.56
CA PRO A 102 7.32 -8.24 19.26
C PRO A 102 8.28 -8.22 20.44
N ARG A 103 9.58 -8.17 20.15
CA ARG A 103 10.64 -7.95 21.13
C ARG A 103 11.75 -7.09 20.56
N VAL A 104 12.47 -6.40 21.43
CA VAL A 104 13.64 -5.60 21.04
C VAL A 104 14.92 -6.43 21.20
N VAL A 105 15.70 -6.54 20.13
CA VAL A 105 17.11 -6.93 20.15
C VAL A 105 17.92 -5.66 20.38
N LYS A 106 18.58 -5.58 21.54
CA LYS A 106 19.36 -4.41 21.93
C LYS A 106 20.74 -4.45 21.30
N GLN A 107 21.19 -3.31 20.76
CA GLN A 107 22.54 -3.14 20.20
C GLN A 107 22.96 -4.32 19.31
N TYR A 108 22.20 -4.54 18.24
CA TYR A 108 22.41 -5.64 17.31
C TYR A 108 23.88 -5.79 16.90
N ASP A 109 24.46 -6.97 17.09
CA ASP A 109 25.91 -7.20 16.97
C ASP A 109 26.35 -7.69 15.58
N GLY A 110 25.41 -7.89 14.66
CA GLY A 110 25.68 -8.44 13.32
C GLY A 110 25.61 -9.96 13.24
N SER A 111 25.21 -10.66 14.29
CA SER A 111 25.01 -12.12 14.29
C SER A 111 23.60 -12.52 13.82
N ASP A 112 23.37 -13.82 13.59
CA ASP A 112 22.02 -14.32 13.32
C ASP A 112 21.12 -14.15 14.56
N ILE A 113 19.86 -13.78 14.37
CA ILE A 113 18.92 -13.57 15.47
C ILE A 113 18.05 -14.82 15.62
N LEU A 114 18.14 -15.50 16.76
CA LEU A 114 17.21 -16.57 17.11
C LEU A 114 15.83 -15.97 17.41
N LEU A 115 14.88 -16.11 16.50
CA LEU A 115 13.51 -15.61 16.66
C LEU A 115 12.70 -16.53 17.57
N ASN A 116 12.81 -17.84 17.35
CA ASN A 116 12.08 -18.85 18.11
C ASN A 116 12.98 -20.01 18.53
N GLN A 117 13.14 -20.21 19.84
CA GLN A 117 13.97 -21.32 20.36
C GLN A 117 13.31 -22.69 20.14
N GLU A 118 11.99 -22.81 20.35
CA GLU A 118 11.28 -24.10 20.27
C GLU A 118 11.20 -24.62 18.84
N GLN A 119 10.92 -23.73 17.89
CA GLN A 119 10.81 -24.07 16.46
C GLN A 119 12.13 -23.90 15.70
N THR A 120 13.19 -23.45 16.38
CA THR A 120 14.52 -23.18 15.78
C THR A 120 14.42 -22.23 14.57
N ILE A 121 13.66 -21.15 14.72
CA ILE A 121 13.48 -20.14 13.68
C ILE A 121 14.53 -19.05 13.87
N TRP A 122 15.25 -18.74 12.79
CA TRP A 122 16.34 -17.76 12.78
C TRP A 122 16.10 -16.72 11.70
N LEU A 123 16.36 -15.46 12.01
CA LEU A 123 16.68 -14.45 11.02
C LEU A 123 18.18 -14.56 10.76
N LYS A 124 18.54 -15.15 9.62
CA LYS A 124 19.94 -15.38 9.23
C LYS A 124 20.46 -14.25 8.36
N THR A 125 21.63 -13.74 8.71
CA THR A 125 22.34 -12.69 7.96
C THR A 125 22.72 -13.12 6.54
N ALA A 126 22.90 -14.42 6.31
CA ALA A 126 23.19 -14.97 4.98
C ALA A 126 22.00 -14.80 4.01
N ASP A 127 20.78 -14.92 4.54
CA ASP A 127 19.52 -14.83 3.79
C ASP A 127 19.02 -13.38 3.75
N HIS A 128 19.30 -12.60 4.79
CA HIS A 128 18.83 -11.23 5.03
C HIS A 128 20.00 -10.28 5.26
N LYS A 129 20.78 -10.00 4.22
CA LYS A 129 22.04 -9.21 4.33
C LYS A 129 21.79 -7.76 4.71
N GLU A 130 20.61 -7.23 4.39
CA GLU A 130 20.17 -5.88 4.70
C GLU A 130 20.19 -5.56 6.21
N ILE A 131 20.03 -6.56 7.08
CA ILE A 131 20.10 -6.35 8.53
C ILE A 131 21.48 -5.88 9.01
N LEU A 132 22.55 -6.22 8.27
CA LEU A 132 23.92 -5.84 8.60
C LEU A 132 24.17 -4.32 8.51
N ASN A 133 23.28 -3.57 7.85
CA ASN A 133 23.32 -2.11 7.82
C ASN A 133 22.97 -1.47 9.18
N TYR A 134 22.47 -2.25 10.14
CA TYR A 134 21.92 -1.78 11.40
C TYR A 134 22.71 -2.25 12.64
N ILE A 135 23.97 -2.68 12.46
CA ILE A 135 24.86 -3.03 13.58
C ILE A 135 24.98 -1.86 14.55
N GLY A 136 24.84 -2.16 15.85
CA GLY A 136 24.85 -1.20 16.96
C GLY A 136 23.50 -0.54 17.26
N GLN A 137 22.46 -0.77 16.45
CA GLN A 137 21.12 -0.23 16.67
C GLN A 137 20.23 -1.21 17.44
N ASP A 138 19.18 -0.69 18.07
CA ASP A 138 18.10 -1.52 18.58
C ASP A 138 17.19 -1.94 17.40
N ILE A 139 16.82 -3.21 17.34
CA ILE A 139 15.97 -3.77 16.28
C ILE A 139 14.76 -4.45 16.90
N ILE A 140 13.57 -4.14 16.40
CA ILE A 140 12.34 -4.84 16.78
C ILE A 140 12.14 -6.02 15.83
N VAL A 141 11.87 -7.20 16.38
CA VAL A 141 11.60 -8.45 15.64
C VAL A 141 10.38 -9.16 16.24
N SER A 142 9.74 -10.06 15.48
CA SER A 142 8.71 -10.96 16.01
C SER A 142 9.33 -12.19 16.71
N ASP A 143 8.49 -13.12 17.17
CA ASP A 143 8.93 -14.42 17.68
C ASP A 143 9.10 -15.47 16.56
N GLY A 144 9.05 -15.05 15.29
CA GLY A 144 9.21 -15.90 14.11
C GLY A 144 7.98 -16.75 13.76
N THR A 145 6.91 -16.73 14.56
CA THR A 145 5.67 -17.49 14.28
C THR A 145 4.59 -16.66 13.58
N SER A 146 4.79 -15.34 13.56
CA SER A 146 3.95 -14.32 12.93
C SER A 146 4.81 -13.34 12.15
N VAL A 147 4.17 -12.55 11.28
CA VAL A 147 4.75 -11.29 10.80
C VAL A 147 5.01 -10.35 11.99
N LEU A 148 5.85 -9.34 11.82
CA LEU A 148 6.01 -8.30 12.83
C LEU A 148 4.86 -7.28 12.76
N GLY A 149 4.27 -7.08 11.58
CA GLY A 149 3.25 -6.06 11.34
C GLY A 149 3.81 -4.65 11.44
N ALA A 150 5.11 -4.47 11.16
CA ALA A 150 5.66 -3.13 10.95
C ALA A 150 5.00 -2.49 9.72
N ASP A 151 4.73 -3.29 8.70
CA ASP A 151 3.70 -3.05 7.69
C ASP A 151 2.28 -3.28 8.28
N ASN A 152 1.47 -2.25 8.55
CA ASN A 152 1.79 -0.82 8.54
C ASN A 152 1.68 -0.17 9.93
N LYS A 153 1.77 -0.96 11.01
CA LYS A 153 1.62 -0.43 12.39
C LYS A 153 2.80 0.43 12.83
N ALA A 154 3.95 0.35 12.14
CA ALA A 154 5.04 1.30 12.32
C ALA A 154 4.60 2.71 11.87
N ALA A 155 3.92 2.83 10.74
CA ALA A 155 3.37 4.10 10.28
C ALA A 155 2.33 4.68 11.24
N ILE A 156 1.38 3.83 11.69
CA ILE A 156 0.38 4.21 12.69
C ILE A 156 1.08 4.81 13.91
N SER A 157 2.10 4.12 14.42
CA SER A 157 2.87 4.58 15.57
C SER A 157 3.60 5.91 15.29
N SER A 158 4.22 6.06 14.12
CA SER A 158 4.89 7.29 13.69
C SER A 158 3.93 8.48 13.66
N ILE A 159 2.75 8.30 13.08
CA ILE A 159 1.68 9.32 13.03
C ILE A 159 1.23 9.66 14.46
N MET A 160 0.91 8.65 15.28
CA MET A 160 0.42 8.87 16.64
C MET A 160 1.44 9.58 17.55
N VAL A 161 2.73 9.23 17.44
CA VAL A 161 3.81 9.93 18.17
C VAL A 161 4.01 11.35 17.64
N ALA A 162 3.91 11.58 16.34
CA ALA A 162 4.01 12.91 15.76
C ALA A 162 2.86 13.81 16.23
N LEU A 163 1.61 13.30 16.26
CA LEU A 163 0.45 14.01 16.81
C LEU A 163 0.63 14.34 18.30
N GLU A 164 1.17 13.41 19.09
CA GLU A 164 1.49 13.65 20.49
C GLU A 164 2.56 14.75 20.64
N TYR A 165 3.58 14.76 19.78
CA TYR A 165 4.58 15.83 19.75
C TYR A 165 3.94 17.19 19.44
N PHE A 166 3.06 17.28 18.43
CA PHE A 166 2.35 18.52 18.10
C PHE A 166 1.52 19.05 19.28
N GLN A 167 0.82 18.17 20.00
CA GLN A 167 -0.01 18.56 21.14
C GLN A 167 0.81 18.98 22.36
N THR A 168 1.97 18.36 22.57
CA THR A 168 2.81 18.58 23.76
C THR A 168 3.77 19.75 23.60
N GLU A 169 4.51 19.80 22.49
CA GLU A 169 5.54 20.81 22.22
C GLU A 169 4.97 22.03 21.47
N LYS A 170 3.78 21.89 20.86
CA LYS A 170 3.05 22.96 20.16
C LYS A 170 3.89 23.76 19.16
N PRO A 171 4.65 23.12 18.25
CA PRO A 171 5.26 23.85 17.15
C PRO A 171 4.16 24.36 16.19
N ASP A 172 4.47 25.36 15.39
CA ASP A 172 3.55 25.85 14.37
C ASP A 172 3.31 24.79 13.28
N HIS A 173 2.05 24.61 12.90
CA HIS A 173 1.62 23.74 11.80
C HIS A 173 0.25 24.16 11.26
N GLY A 174 -0.01 23.87 9.98
CA GLY A 174 -1.34 23.98 9.37
C GLY A 174 -2.30 22.87 9.84
N ASP A 175 -3.46 22.78 9.20
CA ASP A 175 -4.38 21.67 9.44
C ASP A 175 -3.76 20.34 8.97
N ILE A 176 -3.73 19.35 9.86
CA ILE A 176 -3.24 18.00 9.56
C ILE A 176 -4.39 17.02 9.72
N TYR A 177 -4.74 16.34 8.65
CA TYR A 177 -5.70 15.24 8.68
C TYR A 177 -4.96 13.90 8.74
N ILE A 178 -5.56 12.94 9.44
CA ILE A 178 -5.08 11.55 9.49
C ILE A 178 -6.18 10.61 9.03
N ALA A 179 -5.80 9.55 8.33
CA ALA A 179 -6.69 8.47 7.96
C ALA A 179 -6.04 7.11 8.24
N PHE A 180 -6.79 6.24 8.91
CA PHE A 180 -6.45 4.82 9.03
C PHE A 180 -7.49 4.00 8.27
N VAL A 181 -7.01 3.17 7.35
CA VAL A 181 -7.87 2.45 6.40
C VAL A 181 -7.71 0.93 6.53
N PRO A 182 -8.78 0.14 6.35
CA PRO A 182 -8.73 -1.31 6.35
C PRO A 182 -8.29 -1.89 5.00
N ASP A 183 -7.98 -3.18 4.99
CA ASP A 183 -7.90 -4.04 3.80
C ASP A 183 -7.05 -3.47 2.64
N GLU A 184 -5.88 -2.91 2.96
CA GLU A 184 -4.88 -2.51 1.96
C GLU A 184 -4.36 -3.75 1.23
N GLU A 185 -3.95 -4.75 2.01
CA GLU A 185 -3.22 -5.95 1.56
C GLU A 185 -4.07 -6.86 0.65
N VAL A 186 -5.39 -6.66 0.66
CA VAL A 186 -6.36 -7.45 -0.12
C VAL A 186 -7.02 -6.64 -1.23
N GLY A 187 -6.46 -5.48 -1.57
CA GLY A 187 -6.80 -4.75 -2.78
C GLY A 187 -7.13 -3.27 -2.60
N LEU A 188 -6.53 -2.60 -1.61
CA LEU A 188 -6.70 -1.16 -1.36
C LEU A 188 -8.15 -0.79 -1.04
N CYS A 189 -8.88 -1.71 -0.40
CA CYS A 189 -10.33 -1.65 -0.26
C CYS A 189 -10.75 -0.45 0.60
N GLY A 190 -10.04 -0.19 1.70
CA GLY A 190 -10.29 0.95 2.56
C GLY A 190 -10.14 2.29 1.84
N SER A 191 -9.02 2.51 1.14
CA SER A 191 -8.79 3.75 0.39
C SER A 191 -9.75 3.95 -0.77
N LYS A 192 -10.20 2.87 -1.43
CA LYS A 192 -11.25 2.94 -2.45
C LYS A 192 -12.61 3.33 -1.86
N ALA A 193 -12.91 2.91 -0.64
CA ALA A 193 -14.18 3.16 0.04
C ALA A 193 -14.21 4.47 0.86
N MET A 194 -13.06 5.07 1.18
CA MET A 194 -12.98 6.30 1.97
C MET A 194 -13.66 7.47 1.27
N ASP A 195 -14.50 8.21 1.99
CA ASP A 195 -15.10 9.45 1.50
C ASP A 195 -14.09 10.60 1.62
N LEU A 196 -13.71 11.21 0.49
CA LEU A 196 -12.75 12.31 0.48
C LEU A 196 -13.32 13.59 1.11
N ALA A 197 -14.64 13.70 1.28
CA ALA A 197 -15.24 14.80 2.03
C ALA A 197 -14.89 14.76 3.53
N ASP A 198 -14.60 13.58 4.08
CA ASP A 198 -14.12 13.41 5.46
C ASP A 198 -12.60 13.59 5.58
N PHE A 199 -11.90 13.81 4.47
CA PHE A 199 -10.45 13.98 4.39
C PHE A 199 -10.07 15.12 3.41
N PRO A 200 -10.51 16.37 3.68
CA PRO A 200 -10.40 17.50 2.75
C PRO A 200 -8.99 18.12 2.76
N VAL A 201 -8.02 17.44 2.14
CA VAL A 201 -6.62 17.87 2.08
C VAL A 201 -6.19 18.18 0.65
N ALA A 202 -5.18 19.05 0.49
CA ALA A 202 -4.61 19.38 -0.82
C ALA A 202 -3.76 18.23 -1.39
N PHE A 203 -3.05 17.52 -0.51
CA PHE A 203 -2.28 16.33 -0.80
C PHE A 203 -2.05 15.56 0.50
N ALA A 204 -1.67 14.29 0.36
CA ALA A 204 -1.45 13.43 1.50
C ALA A 204 -0.19 12.57 1.34
N TYR A 205 0.13 11.80 2.38
CA TYR A 205 1.27 10.90 2.38
C TYR A 205 0.88 9.55 2.96
N THR A 206 1.14 8.48 2.21
CA THR A 206 1.21 7.13 2.80
C THR A 206 2.60 6.95 3.40
N ILE A 207 2.68 6.26 4.54
CA ILE A 207 3.97 5.92 5.17
C ILE A 207 4.10 4.41 5.10
N ASP A 208 4.44 3.89 3.94
CA ASP A 208 4.22 2.49 3.58
C ASP A 208 5.26 2.00 2.56
N SER A 209 6.47 2.54 2.64
CA SER A 209 7.65 1.95 1.99
C SER A 209 8.51 1.26 3.04
N CYS A 210 9.41 0.38 2.62
CA CYS A 210 10.25 -0.41 3.52
C CYS A 210 11.39 0.45 4.08
N GLU A 211 12.53 0.43 3.38
CA GLU A 211 13.82 0.84 3.93
C GLU A 211 13.94 2.36 4.11
N LEU A 212 14.71 2.78 5.12
CA LEU A 212 15.11 4.17 5.31
C LEU A 212 15.52 4.87 4.00
N GLY A 213 14.82 5.96 3.69
CA GLY A 213 15.08 6.79 2.52
C GLY A 213 14.22 6.45 1.31
N GLU A 214 13.46 5.35 1.32
CA GLU A 214 12.56 5.03 0.21
C GLU A 214 11.48 6.10 0.01
N VAL A 215 11.29 6.45 -1.26
CA VAL A 215 10.24 7.36 -1.75
C VAL A 215 9.60 6.74 -2.98
N VAL A 216 8.27 6.68 -2.99
CA VAL A 216 7.49 6.21 -4.13
C VAL A 216 6.46 7.28 -4.48
N TYR A 217 6.60 7.85 -5.66
CA TYR A 217 5.58 8.71 -6.28
C TYR A 217 5.26 8.27 -7.72
N GLU A 218 5.82 7.13 -8.14
CA GLU A 218 5.52 6.49 -9.43
C GLU A 218 5.07 5.05 -9.15
N THR A 219 3.87 4.73 -9.59
CA THR A 219 3.25 3.39 -9.49
C THR A 219 2.75 2.97 -10.87
N PHE A 220 2.31 1.73 -11.04
CA PHE A 220 1.67 1.36 -12.30
C PHE A 220 0.31 2.05 -12.45
N ASN A 221 -0.06 2.39 -13.68
CA ASN A 221 -1.45 2.36 -14.10
C ASN A 221 -1.88 0.89 -14.22
N ALA A 222 -3.01 0.55 -13.61
CA ALA A 222 -3.45 -0.83 -13.48
C ALA A 222 -4.88 -1.02 -13.94
N GLY A 223 -5.08 -2.02 -14.77
CA GLY A 223 -6.39 -2.49 -15.20
C GLY A 223 -6.52 -4.00 -15.11
N ASN A 224 -7.76 -4.44 -15.29
CA ASN A 224 -8.13 -5.83 -15.39
C ASN A 224 -9.06 -6.02 -16.60
N MET A 225 -8.93 -7.16 -17.26
CA MET A 225 -9.83 -7.60 -18.31
C MET A 225 -10.39 -8.97 -17.94
N GLU A 226 -11.71 -9.04 -17.79
CA GLU A 226 -12.42 -10.30 -17.65
C GLU A 226 -13.00 -10.70 -19.01
N ILE A 227 -12.79 -11.96 -19.40
CA ILE A 227 -13.29 -12.51 -20.66
C ILE A 227 -14.12 -13.75 -20.34
N ALA A 228 -15.34 -13.82 -20.89
CA ALA A 228 -16.20 -14.98 -20.84
C ALA A 228 -16.50 -15.48 -22.25
N ILE A 229 -16.26 -16.76 -22.48
CA ILE A 229 -16.40 -17.43 -23.77
C ILE A 229 -17.37 -18.59 -23.58
N LYS A 230 -18.45 -18.62 -24.34
CA LYS A 230 -19.35 -19.77 -24.43
C LYS A 230 -19.22 -20.41 -25.81
N GLY A 231 -18.77 -21.65 -25.81
CA GLY A 231 -18.61 -22.45 -27.00
C GLY A 231 -19.93 -23.00 -27.54
N VAL A 232 -19.81 -23.91 -28.51
CA VAL A 232 -20.94 -24.69 -29.03
C VAL A 232 -20.66 -26.17 -28.75
N PRO A 233 -21.37 -26.81 -27.81
CA PRO A 233 -21.16 -28.21 -27.51
C PRO A 233 -21.70 -29.09 -28.63
N ALA A 234 -21.00 -30.19 -28.89
CA ALA A 234 -21.47 -31.26 -29.77
C ALA A 234 -20.84 -32.58 -29.33
N HIS A 235 -21.54 -33.70 -29.56
CA HIS A 235 -20.92 -35.02 -29.41
C HIS A 235 -19.72 -35.13 -30.37
N PRO A 236 -18.57 -35.70 -29.97
CA PRO A 236 -17.37 -35.76 -30.83
C PRO A 236 -17.63 -36.31 -32.24
N MET A 237 -18.48 -37.34 -32.36
CA MET A 237 -18.83 -37.94 -33.66
C MET A 237 -19.60 -37.01 -34.61
N SER A 238 -20.26 -35.97 -34.07
CA SER A 238 -21.12 -35.03 -34.82
C SER A 238 -20.57 -33.61 -34.83
N SER A 239 -19.29 -33.43 -34.50
CA SER A 239 -18.72 -32.12 -34.21
C SER A 239 -18.26 -31.32 -35.43
N LYS A 240 -18.04 -31.98 -36.57
CA LYS A 240 -17.51 -31.35 -37.78
C LYS A 240 -18.40 -30.18 -38.23
N GLY A 241 -17.84 -28.98 -38.21
CA GLY A 241 -18.53 -27.74 -38.61
C GLY A 241 -19.57 -27.23 -37.60
N VAL A 242 -19.74 -27.88 -36.45
CA VAL A 242 -20.72 -27.51 -35.41
C VAL A 242 -20.02 -27.03 -34.15
N MET A 243 -19.10 -27.84 -33.60
CA MET A 243 -18.48 -27.56 -32.31
C MET A 243 -17.60 -26.32 -32.36
N VAL A 244 -17.69 -25.48 -31.33
CA VAL A 244 -16.66 -24.48 -31.01
C VAL A 244 -16.15 -24.77 -29.61
N ASN A 245 -14.90 -25.21 -29.51
CA ASN A 245 -14.26 -25.52 -28.24
C ASN A 245 -13.72 -24.23 -27.60
N PRO A 246 -14.30 -23.75 -26.49
CA PRO A 246 -13.90 -22.48 -25.88
C PRO A 246 -12.50 -22.55 -25.24
N VAL A 247 -11.98 -23.74 -24.91
CA VAL A 247 -10.58 -23.92 -24.49
C VAL A 247 -9.63 -23.48 -25.59
N LEU A 248 -9.93 -23.82 -26.85
CA LEU A 248 -9.09 -23.44 -27.98
C LEU A 248 -9.21 -21.96 -28.31
N VAL A 249 -10.37 -21.35 -28.11
CA VAL A 249 -10.56 -19.89 -28.26
C VAL A 249 -9.78 -19.14 -27.17
N ALA A 250 -9.82 -19.61 -25.92
CA ALA A 250 -9.02 -19.06 -24.82
C ALA A 250 -7.51 -19.16 -25.12
N ASN A 251 -7.05 -20.32 -25.58
CA ASN A 251 -5.66 -20.50 -25.99
C ASN A 251 -5.28 -19.60 -27.18
N ASP A 252 -6.18 -19.40 -28.14
CA ASP A 252 -5.95 -18.48 -29.26
C ASP A 252 -5.73 -17.05 -28.77
N ILE A 253 -6.57 -16.55 -27.85
CA ILE A 253 -6.39 -15.24 -27.20
C ILE A 253 -5.01 -15.14 -26.54
N ILE A 254 -4.64 -16.13 -25.71
CA ILE A 254 -3.38 -16.14 -24.97
C ILE A 254 -2.17 -16.09 -25.93
N ASN A 255 -2.24 -16.80 -27.06
CA ASN A 255 -1.15 -16.84 -28.02
C ASN A 255 -1.00 -15.58 -28.88
N HIS A 256 -1.87 -14.56 -28.73
CA HIS A 256 -1.66 -13.26 -29.37
C HIS A 256 -0.71 -12.35 -28.59
N PHE A 257 -0.50 -12.59 -27.28
CA PHE A 257 0.41 -11.79 -26.47
C PHE A 257 1.88 -12.09 -26.79
N ASP A 258 2.73 -11.07 -26.68
CA ASP A 258 4.19 -11.26 -26.72
C ASP A 258 4.63 -11.98 -25.42
N ALA A 259 5.32 -13.10 -25.56
CA ALA A 259 5.85 -13.87 -24.43
C ALA A 259 6.85 -13.09 -23.58
N LYS A 260 7.41 -11.98 -24.08
CA LYS A 260 8.32 -11.09 -23.34
C LYS A 260 7.60 -9.94 -22.63
N ASP A 261 6.34 -9.66 -22.96
CA ASP A 261 5.56 -8.58 -22.37
C ASP A 261 4.76 -9.09 -21.16
N THR A 262 5.48 -9.75 -20.24
CA THR A 262 4.93 -10.46 -19.07
C THR A 262 5.70 -10.11 -17.79
N PRO A 263 5.14 -10.32 -16.58
CA PRO A 263 5.80 -9.98 -15.32
C PRO A 263 7.18 -10.62 -15.14
N GLU A 264 7.33 -11.88 -15.55
CA GLU A 264 8.57 -12.66 -15.40
C GLU A 264 9.69 -12.28 -16.39
N HIS A 265 9.38 -11.41 -17.36
CA HIS A 265 10.34 -10.93 -18.38
C HIS A 265 10.54 -9.41 -18.35
N THR A 266 9.90 -8.68 -17.43
CA THR A 266 9.93 -7.22 -17.38
C THR A 266 10.46 -6.70 -16.05
N ASP A 267 11.21 -5.59 -16.09
CA ASP A 267 11.79 -4.94 -14.92
C ASP A 267 11.61 -3.41 -14.93
N GLY A 268 11.97 -2.77 -13.82
CA GLY A 268 11.90 -1.32 -13.67
C GLY A 268 10.53 -0.75 -14.09
N LYS A 269 10.53 0.15 -15.08
CA LYS A 269 9.33 0.81 -15.59
C LYS A 269 8.64 0.11 -16.77
N GLN A 270 9.08 -1.08 -17.16
CA GLN A 270 8.45 -1.82 -18.25
C GLN A 270 7.06 -2.32 -17.81
N GLY A 271 6.02 -1.92 -18.56
CA GLY A 271 4.67 -2.48 -18.42
C GLY A 271 4.58 -3.93 -18.90
N TYR A 272 3.43 -4.56 -18.68
CA TYR A 272 3.17 -5.95 -19.09
C TYR A 272 1.67 -6.27 -19.19
N PHE A 273 1.37 -7.38 -19.86
CA PHE A 273 0.13 -8.13 -19.67
C PHE A 273 0.38 -9.35 -18.79
N TRP A 274 -0.60 -9.71 -17.95
CA TRP A 274 -0.51 -10.93 -17.15
C TRP A 274 -1.81 -11.70 -17.20
N VAL A 275 -1.81 -12.85 -17.87
CA VAL A 275 -2.92 -13.81 -17.82
C VAL A 275 -2.92 -14.46 -16.44
N LYS A 276 -3.67 -13.85 -15.52
CA LYS A 276 -3.69 -14.19 -14.10
C LYS A 276 -4.47 -15.48 -13.82
N ARG A 277 -5.52 -15.74 -14.59
CA ARG A 277 -6.39 -16.91 -14.39
C ARG A 277 -6.98 -17.40 -15.69
N VAL A 278 -7.06 -18.72 -15.84
CA VAL A 278 -7.84 -19.41 -16.88
C VAL A 278 -8.63 -20.53 -16.22
N ALA A 279 -9.95 -20.54 -16.42
CA ALA A 279 -10.82 -21.64 -16.03
C ALA A 279 -11.68 -22.02 -17.22
N ALA A 280 -11.56 -23.26 -17.72
CA ALA A 280 -12.22 -23.65 -18.97
C ALA A 280 -12.59 -25.13 -19.00
N ASN A 281 -13.64 -25.43 -19.76
CA ASN A 281 -14.10 -26.78 -20.07
C ASN A 281 -14.66 -26.81 -21.52
N ALA A 282 -15.30 -27.90 -21.93
CA ALA A 282 -15.81 -28.04 -23.30
C ALA A 282 -16.99 -27.10 -23.65
N ASN A 283 -17.62 -26.46 -22.66
CA ASN A 283 -18.80 -25.59 -22.81
C ASN A 283 -18.47 -24.11 -22.66
N ASP A 284 -17.60 -23.76 -21.72
CA ASP A 284 -17.26 -22.37 -21.38
C ASP A 284 -15.77 -22.19 -21.02
N ALA A 285 -15.29 -20.96 -21.14
CA ALA A 285 -13.98 -20.53 -20.66
C ALA A 285 -14.04 -19.10 -20.10
N HIS A 286 -13.31 -18.88 -19.01
CA HIS A 286 -13.16 -17.61 -18.32
C HIS A 286 -11.68 -17.28 -18.18
N LEU A 287 -11.29 -16.06 -18.57
CA LEU A 287 -9.93 -15.54 -18.45
C LEU A 287 -9.93 -14.23 -17.69
N THR A 288 -8.92 -14.04 -16.87
CA THR A 288 -8.61 -12.78 -16.19
C THR A 288 -7.23 -12.32 -16.63
N ILE A 289 -7.12 -11.11 -17.17
CA ILE A 289 -5.86 -10.54 -17.68
C ILE A 289 -5.62 -9.19 -17.00
N ASN A 290 -4.52 -9.06 -16.28
CA ASN A 290 -4.08 -7.79 -15.73
C ASN A 290 -3.29 -7.00 -16.78
N ILE A 291 -3.46 -5.67 -16.74
CA ILE A 291 -2.76 -4.70 -17.59
C ILE A 291 -1.96 -3.80 -16.67
N ARG A 292 -0.66 -3.61 -16.93
CA ARG A 292 0.20 -2.69 -16.17
C ARG A 292 1.05 -1.87 -17.11
N ASP A 293 1.12 -0.57 -16.88
CA ASP A 293 2.14 0.30 -17.47
C ASP A 293 2.35 1.55 -16.62
N PHE A 294 3.56 2.08 -16.56
CA PHE A 294 3.81 3.34 -15.84
C PHE A 294 3.35 4.54 -16.65
N ASP A 295 3.45 4.47 -17.98
CA ASP A 295 3.08 5.56 -18.87
C ASP A 295 1.59 5.46 -19.23
N GLN A 296 0.83 6.53 -18.97
CA GLN A 296 -0.60 6.57 -19.25
C GLN A 296 -0.91 6.31 -20.74
N THR A 297 -0.08 6.80 -21.67
CA THR A 297 -0.31 6.64 -23.10
C THR A 297 -0.11 5.17 -23.51
N LEU A 298 0.95 4.53 -23.01
CA LEU A 298 1.19 3.10 -23.22
C LEU A 298 0.11 2.24 -22.56
N TYR A 299 -0.35 2.62 -21.37
CA TYR A 299 -1.46 1.95 -20.70
C TYR A 299 -2.76 1.98 -21.54
N GLU A 300 -3.14 3.14 -22.09
CA GLU A 300 -4.29 3.26 -22.98
C GLU A 300 -4.10 2.51 -24.31
N ALA A 301 -2.87 2.50 -24.84
CA ALA A 301 -2.53 1.71 -26.03
C ALA A 301 -2.70 0.20 -25.77
N ARG A 302 -2.33 -0.29 -24.57
CA ARG A 302 -2.53 -1.68 -24.15
C ARG A 302 -4.01 -2.04 -24.05
N LYS A 303 -4.85 -1.15 -23.50
CA LYS A 303 -6.32 -1.34 -23.47
C LYS A 303 -6.90 -1.40 -24.88
N THR A 304 -6.43 -0.52 -25.77
CA THR A 304 -6.85 -0.49 -27.18
C THR A 304 -6.47 -1.80 -27.90
N TYR A 305 -5.24 -2.28 -27.71
CA TYR A 305 -4.77 -3.56 -28.24
C TYR A 305 -5.67 -4.72 -27.81
N LEU A 306 -6.05 -4.80 -26.53
CA LEU A 306 -6.97 -5.83 -26.03
C LEU A 306 -8.35 -5.74 -26.67
N ALA A 307 -8.91 -4.52 -26.79
CA ALA A 307 -10.22 -4.33 -27.42
C ALA A 307 -10.21 -4.76 -28.91
N ASP A 308 -9.14 -4.46 -29.64
CA ASP A 308 -9.00 -4.85 -31.03
C ASP A 308 -8.75 -6.36 -31.19
N LEU A 309 -7.99 -6.98 -30.29
CA LEU A 309 -7.84 -8.42 -30.21
C LEU A 309 -9.21 -9.11 -30.03
N MET A 310 -10.08 -8.59 -29.16
CA MET A 310 -11.41 -9.18 -28.96
C MET A 310 -12.31 -9.05 -30.20
N LYS A 311 -12.22 -7.95 -30.96
CA LYS A 311 -12.91 -7.83 -32.25
C LYS A 311 -12.43 -8.91 -33.23
N LEU A 312 -11.12 -9.11 -33.33
CA LEU A 312 -10.51 -10.13 -34.19
C LEU A 312 -10.97 -11.55 -33.81
N ILE A 313 -10.88 -11.90 -32.53
CA ILE A 313 -11.24 -13.23 -32.02
C ILE A 313 -12.74 -13.50 -32.22
N THR A 314 -13.58 -12.50 -31.97
CA THR A 314 -15.03 -12.62 -32.19
C THR A 314 -15.36 -12.86 -33.67
N ALA A 315 -14.68 -12.16 -34.59
CA ALA A 315 -14.84 -12.38 -36.02
C ALA A 315 -14.35 -13.77 -36.48
N LYS A 316 -13.26 -14.27 -35.88
CA LYS A 316 -12.69 -15.60 -36.16
C LYS A 316 -13.58 -16.75 -35.66
N HIS A 317 -14.35 -16.52 -34.60
CA HIS A 317 -15.21 -17.54 -33.97
C HIS A 317 -16.69 -17.12 -33.93
N PRO A 318 -17.37 -16.94 -35.08
CA PRO A 318 -18.70 -16.33 -35.16
C PRO A 318 -19.83 -17.15 -34.50
N LYS A 319 -19.57 -18.42 -34.17
CA LYS A 319 -20.54 -19.30 -33.47
C LYS A 319 -20.36 -19.30 -31.95
N ALA A 320 -19.24 -18.82 -31.42
CA ALA A 320 -19.05 -18.63 -29.98
C ALA A 320 -19.76 -17.36 -29.53
N ARG A 321 -20.20 -17.33 -28.27
CA ARG A 321 -20.60 -16.07 -27.61
C ARG A 321 -19.42 -15.62 -26.76
N ILE A 322 -18.91 -14.44 -27.06
CA ILE A 322 -17.74 -13.87 -26.38
C ILE A 322 -18.15 -12.52 -25.81
N SER A 323 -17.91 -12.32 -24.53
CA SER A 323 -18.09 -11.05 -23.84
C SER A 323 -16.83 -10.74 -23.04
N TYR A 324 -16.51 -9.46 -22.93
CA TYR A 324 -15.39 -9.01 -22.12
C TYR A 324 -15.71 -7.67 -21.46
N GLU A 325 -15.01 -7.38 -20.39
CA GLU A 325 -15.05 -6.10 -19.68
C GLU A 325 -13.62 -5.70 -19.32
N ILE A 326 -13.25 -4.44 -19.58
CA ILE A 326 -11.98 -3.87 -19.15
C ILE A 326 -12.29 -2.83 -18.08
N THR A 327 -11.70 -2.97 -16.90
CA THR A 327 -11.88 -2.08 -15.75
C THR A 327 -10.55 -1.53 -15.26
N ASP A 328 -10.49 -0.23 -15.01
CA ASP A 328 -9.35 0.38 -14.34
C ASP A 328 -9.39 0.04 -12.83
N THR A 329 -8.23 -0.21 -12.22
CA THR A 329 -8.07 -0.62 -10.82
C THR A 329 -7.49 0.50 -9.96
N TYR A 330 -6.42 1.14 -10.44
CA TYR A 330 -5.77 2.34 -9.88
C TYR A 330 -4.91 2.98 -10.96
N SER A 331 -4.51 4.25 -10.75
CA SER A 331 -3.60 4.97 -11.64
C SER A 331 -2.24 5.21 -10.99
N ASN A 332 -1.26 5.53 -11.82
CA ASN A 332 0.04 6.00 -11.39
C ASN A 332 -0.13 7.29 -10.58
N ILE A 333 0.54 7.39 -9.42
CA ILE A 333 0.55 8.61 -8.61
C ILE A 333 1.07 9.80 -9.41
N ALA A 334 2.08 9.61 -10.27
CA ALA A 334 2.68 10.69 -11.04
C ALA A 334 1.71 11.35 -12.02
N ASP A 335 0.72 10.61 -12.51
CA ASP A 335 -0.26 11.10 -13.48
C ASP A 335 -1.34 11.98 -12.81
N SER A 336 -1.48 11.95 -11.48
CA SER A 336 -2.40 12.81 -10.73
C SER A 336 -1.82 14.18 -10.36
N LEU A 337 -0.52 14.38 -10.60
CA LEU A 337 0.19 15.58 -10.17
C LEU A 337 0.03 16.72 -11.19
N ASP A 338 -0.38 17.87 -10.70
CA ASP A 338 -0.29 19.16 -11.39
C ASP A 338 0.87 20.01 -10.85
N ALA A 339 1.01 21.23 -11.36
CA ALA A 339 2.07 22.14 -10.95
C ALA A 339 2.03 22.48 -9.44
N ASP A 340 0.84 22.56 -8.85
CA ASP A 340 0.64 22.97 -7.46
C ASP A 340 0.81 21.78 -6.51
N SER A 341 0.29 20.61 -6.85
CA SER A 341 0.37 19.40 -6.02
C SER A 341 1.74 18.72 -6.08
N ARG A 342 2.54 18.93 -7.14
CA ARG A 342 3.91 18.38 -7.25
C ARG A 342 4.82 18.77 -6.07
N GLN A 343 4.52 19.87 -5.39
CA GLN A 343 5.23 20.27 -4.18
C GLN A 343 5.19 19.22 -3.05
N CYS A 344 4.20 18.32 -3.04
CA CYS A 344 4.14 17.24 -2.04
C CYS A 344 5.39 16.34 -2.10
N ILE A 345 5.90 16.10 -3.32
CA ILE A 345 7.13 15.35 -3.53
C ILE A 345 8.36 16.17 -3.10
N ASP A 346 8.39 17.46 -3.44
CA ASP A 346 9.48 18.35 -3.04
C ASP A 346 9.61 18.44 -1.52
N PHE A 347 8.49 18.43 -0.79
CA PHE A 347 8.48 18.40 0.66
C PHE A 347 9.11 17.13 1.24
N ILE A 348 8.88 15.96 0.62
CA ILE A 348 9.56 14.71 1.03
C ILE A 348 11.07 14.87 0.87
N TYR A 349 11.54 15.28 -0.30
CA TYR A 349 12.98 15.40 -0.56
C TYR A 349 13.65 16.46 0.33
N GLN A 350 12.97 17.58 0.55
CA GLN A 350 13.46 18.62 1.45
C GLN A 350 13.49 18.16 2.91
N ALA A 351 12.48 17.41 3.37
CA ALA A 351 12.46 16.82 4.71
C ALA A 351 13.60 15.81 4.88
N MET A 352 13.83 14.94 3.89
CA MET A 352 14.96 14.01 3.88
C MET A 352 16.29 14.75 3.97
N ALA A 353 16.49 15.81 3.19
CA ALA A 353 17.69 16.63 3.25
C ALA A 353 17.89 17.24 4.65
N ASN A 354 16.85 17.83 5.23
CA ASN A 354 16.91 18.42 6.57
C ASN A 354 17.22 17.38 7.67
N LEU A 355 16.80 16.14 7.48
CA LEU A 355 17.01 15.02 8.40
C LEU A 355 18.25 14.19 8.08
N SER A 356 19.08 14.61 7.11
CA SER A 356 20.27 13.88 6.66
C SER A 356 19.94 12.43 6.27
N ILE A 357 18.88 12.28 5.47
CA ILE A 357 18.42 11.02 4.89
C ILE A 357 18.74 11.06 3.40
N THR A 358 19.43 10.03 2.90
CA THR A 358 19.69 9.90 1.47
C THR A 358 18.44 9.31 0.80
N PRO A 359 17.82 10.00 -0.17
CA PRO A 359 16.62 9.48 -0.83
C PRO A 359 16.93 8.25 -1.71
N LYS A 360 15.99 7.31 -1.73
CA LYS A 360 15.96 6.13 -2.59
C LYS A 360 14.64 6.11 -3.35
N THR A 361 14.61 6.78 -4.49
CA THR A 361 13.40 6.85 -5.31
C THR A 361 13.15 5.52 -6.01
N ILE A 362 11.98 4.93 -5.79
CA ILE A 362 11.57 3.65 -6.36
C ILE A 362 10.36 3.86 -7.27
N ALA A 363 10.41 3.26 -8.46
CA ALA A 363 9.24 3.09 -9.31
C ALA A 363 8.54 1.79 -8.89
N MET A 364 7.43 1.92 -8.17
CA MET A 364 6.74 0.79 -7.56
C MET A 364 5.99 0.00 -8.62
N ARG A 365 6.38 -1.26 -8.81
CA ARG A 365 5.76 -2.20 -9.76
C ARG A 365 4.46 -2.81 -9.21
N GLY A 366 3.60 -1.95 -8.70
CA GLY A 366 2.35 -2.29 -8.04
C GLY A 366 1.50 -1.04 -7.84
N GLY A 367 0.58 -1.11 -6.88
CA GLY A 367 -0.20 0.02 -6.42
C GLY A 367 -0.21 0.03 -4.90
N THR A 368 -0.38 1.21 -4.35
CA THR A 368 -0.52 1.46 -2.91
C THR A 368 -1.86 2.15 -2.67
N ASP A 369 -2.28 2.30 -1.43
CA ASP A 369 -3.40 3.15 -1.07
C ASP A 369 -3.30 4.55 -1.69
N GLY A 370 -2.08 5.10 -1.74
CA GLY A 370 -1.80 6.38 -2.40
C GLY A 370 -2.12 6.38 -3.90
N SER A 371 -2.01 5.25 -4.59
CA SER A 371 -2.42 5.10 -6.00
C SER A 371 -3.94 5.14 -6.16
N ALA A 372 -4.68 4.49 -5.26
CA ALA A 372 -6.14 4.50 -5.26
C ALA A 372 -6.71 5.91 -4.97
N LEU A 373 -6.08 6.67 -4.08
CA LEU A 373 -6.46 8.04 -3.76
C LEU A 373 -6.06 9.03 -4.86
N SER A 374 -4.87 8.86 -5.42
CA SER A 374 -4.38 9.69 -6.53
C SER A 374 -5.29 9.59 -7.75
N ALA A 375 -5.80 8.39 -8.07
CA ALA A 375 -6.78 8.18 -9.14
C ALA A 375 -8.10 8.94 -8.92
N ARG A 376 -8.38 9.35 -7.68
CA ARG A 376 -9.58 10.09 -7.26
C ARG A 376 -9.31 11.59 -7.06
N GLY A 377 -8.15 12.08 -7.50
CA GLY A 377 -7.76 13.48 -7.43
C GLY A 377 -7.10 13.90 -6.12
N LEU A 378 -6.63 12.96 -5.30
CA LEU A 378 -5.86 13.25 -4.09
C LEU A 378 -4.42 12.73 -4.21
N PRO A 379 -3.46 13.57 -4.66
CA PRO A 379 -2.07 13.20 -4.78
C PRO A 379 -1.48 12.71 -3.46
N THR A 380 -1.05 11.45 -3.45
CA THR A 380 -0.64 10.75 -2.24
C THR A 380 0.64 9.96 -2.47
N PRO A 381 1.82 10.61 -2.54
CA PRO A 381 3.10 9.89 -2.53
C PRO A 381 3.28 9.08 -1.26
N ASN A 382 4.25 8.18 -1.31
CA ASN A 382 4.59 7.25 -0.24
C ASN A 382 6.06 7.45 0.18
N PHE A 383 6.35 7.28 1.47
CA PHE A 383 7.72 7.24 1.98
C PHE A 383 7.91 6.14 3.04
N PHE A 384 9.16 5.88 3.37
CA PHE A 384 9.58 4.78 4.23
C PHE A 384 8.98 4.77 5.66
N THR A 385 8.70 3.56 6.14
CA THR A 385 8.49 3.22 7.55
C THR A 385 9.82 2.99 8.29
N GLY A 386 10.83 2.49 7.57
CA GLY A 386 12.13 2.11 8.08
C GLY A 386 12.29 0.62 8.36
N ALA A 387 11.24 -0.16 8.13
CA ALA A 387 11.20 -1.62 8.29
C ALA A 387 11.75 -2.37 7.07
N HIS A 388 11.93 -3.67 7.24
CA HIS A 388 12.42 -4.59 6.22
C HIS A 388 11.65 -5.90 6.25
N ASN A 389 11.72 -6.61 5.13
CA ASN A 389 11.18 -7.97 4.98
C ASN A 389 9.69 -8.05 5.34
N PHE A 390 8.92 -7.07 4.86
CA PHE A 390 7.47 -7.10 4.88
C PHE A 390 6.95 -8.46 4.44
N HIS A 391 5.81 -8.85 5.02
CA HIS A 391 5.08 -10.07 4.66
C HIS A 391 5.86 -11.36 4.95
N SER A 392 6.76 -11.33 5.94
CA SER A 392 7.56 -12.50 6.32
C SER A 392 7.65 -12.67 7.83
N ASN A 393 8.00 -13.87 8.27
CA ASN A 393 8.35 -14.12 9.68
C ASN A 393 9.72 -13.55 10.06
N CYS A 394 10.48 -13.01 9.12
CA CYS A 394 11.78 -12.36 9.32
C CYS A 394 11.67 -10.83 9.15
N GLU A 395 10.46 -10.29 9.21
CA GLU A 395 10.20 -8.84 9.25
C GLU A 395 10.88 -8.22 10.47
N PHE A 396 11.60 -7.12 10.26
CA PHE A 396 12.32 -6.42 11.33
C PHE A 396 12.28 -4.90 11.16
N LEU A 397 12.36 -4.18 12.28
CA LEU A 397 12.26 -2.71 12.33
C LEU A 397 13.40 -2.12 13.17
N PRO A 398 14.45 -1.57 12.54
CA PRO A 398 15.48 -0.78 13.20
C PRO A 398 14.87 0.48 13.83
N VAL A 399 15.09 0.68 15.13
CA VAL A 399 14.46 1.75 15.91
C VAL A 399 14.90 3.14 15.46
N ASP A 400 16.12 3.30 14.96
CA ASP A 400 16.62 4.60 14.49
C ASP A 400 16.01 4.98 13.13
N SER A 401 15.79 3.99 12.26
CA SER A 401 15.03 4.18 11.00
C SER A 401 13.58 4.54 11.30
N PHE A 402 12.98 3.87 12.28
CA PHE A 402 11.62 4.13 12.75
C PHE A 402 11.46 5.57 13.28
N GLU A 403 12.40 6.04 14.10
CA GLU A 403 12.43 7.44 14.56
C GLU A 403 12.52 8.42 13.39
N LYS A 404 13.36 8.13 12.39
CA LYS A 404 13.49 8.98 11.20
C LYS A 404 12.17 9.05 10.40
N SER A 405 11.40 7.97 10.31
CA SER A 405 10.07 7.96 9.67
C SER A 405 9.10 8.88 10.43
N CYS A 406 9.05 8.81 11.77
CA CYS A 406 8.26 9.74 12.58
C CYS A 406 8.71 11.21 12.40
N ARG A 407 10.02 11.45 12.31
CA ARG A 407 10.56 12.80 12.06
C ARG A 407 10.21 13.34 10.68
N MET A 408 10.03 12.49 9.66
CA MET A 408 9.54 12.91 8.35
C MET A 408 8.15 13.57 8.46
N VAL A 409 7.23 12.98 9.23
CA VAL A 409 5.88 13.54 9.47
C VAL A 409 5.99 14.97 10.02
N LEU A 410 6.83 15.15 11.04
CA LEU A 410 7.04 16.45 11.68
C LEU A 410 7.67 17.47 10.73
N GLU A 411 8.71 17.07 10.00
CA GLU A 411 9.45 17.98 9.13
C GLU A 411 8.63 18.37 7.88
N ILE A 412 7.85 17.44 7.31
CA ILE A 412 6.92 17.75 6.22
C ILE A 412 5.88 18.77 6.67
N ALA A 413 5.21 18.55 7.80
CA ALA A 413 4.21 19.48 8.31
C ALA A 413 4.80 20.88 8.56
N LYS A 414 6.01 20.95 9.12
CA LYS A 414 6.75 22.20 9.32
C LYS A 414 7.14 22.88 8.00
N LEU A 415 7.55 22.13 6.98
CA LEU A 415 7.92 22.69 5.67
C LEU A 415 6.71 23.27 4.94
N VAL A 416 5.58 22.56 4.98
CA VAL A 416 4.30 23.05 4.43
C VAL A 416 3.90 24.34 5.13
N CYS A 417 3.99 24.36 6.46
CA CYS A 417 3.68 25.53 7.28
C CYS A 417 4.56 26.76 7.00
N LYS A 418 5.78 26.59 6.50
CA LYS A 418 6.69 27.71 6.20
C LYS A 418 6.53 28.28 4.79
N ARG A 419 5.93 27.51 3.87
CA ARG A 419 5.78 27.89 2.46
C ARG A 419 4.45 28.59 2.17
N GLY A 420 3.39 28.26 2.91
CA GLY A 420 2.11 28.99 2.91
C GLY A 420 2.14 30.20 3.84
#